data_AF-A0A2E9YAR3-F1
#
_entry.id   AF-A0A2E9YAR3-F1
#
_cell.length_a   1.000
_cell.length_b   1.000
_cell.length_c   1.000
_cell.angle_alpha   90.00
_cell.angle_beta   90.00
_cell.angle_gamma   90.00
#
_symmetry.space_group_name_H-M   'P 1'
#
loop_
_entity.id
_entity.type
_entity.pdbx_description
1 polymer ?
#
loop_
_entity_poly.entity_id
_entity_poly.type
_entity_poly.pdbx_seq_one_letter_code
_entity_poly.pdbx_strand_id
1 'polypeptide(L)' 'MSQITEYLKESYQELVTKVTWPSGKELQSSSVLVFVASLMIAGIVFVMDWVFGVNAADSVWSGLVGLIYQVL' A
#
# COMPACT_ATOMS: atom_id res chain seq x y z
N MET A 1 -13.28 37.51 -13.80
CA MET A 1 -12.17 37.15 -12.90
C MET A 1 -12.57 37.08 -11.41
N SER A 2 -13.74 37.56 -10.97
CA SER A 2 -14.18 37.39 -9.57
C SER A 2 -14.96 36.09 -9.33
N GLN A 3 -15.79 35.66 -10.30
CA GLN A 3 -16.71 34.54 -10.12
C GLN A 3 -16.00 33.22 -9.78
N ILE A 4 -14.95 32.82 -10.52
CA ILE A 4 -14.23 31.56 -10.25
C ILE A 4 -13.57 31.57 -8.86
N THR A 5 -13.03 32.71 -8.47
CA THR A 5 -12.38 32.90 -7.16
C THR A 5 -13.39 32.84 -6.02
N GLU A 6 -14.59 33.40 -6.21
CA GLU A 6 -15.74 33.27 -5.30
C GLU A 6 -16.25 31.83 -5.21
N TYR A 7 -16.42 31.14 -6.35
CA TYR A 7 -16.84 29.73 -6.39
C TYR A 7 -15.88 28.80 -5.65
N LEU A 8 -14.56 28.99 -5.81
CA LEU A 8 -13.56 28.21 -5.07
C LEU A 8 -13.61 28.51 -3.58
N LYS A 9 -13.88 29.76 -3.21
CA LYS A 9 -14.00 30.17 -1.80
C LYS A 9 -15.25 29.58 -1.15
N GLU A 10 -16.40 29.61 -1.83
CA GLU A 10 -17.63 28.95 -1.38
C GLU A 10 -17.48 27.43 -1.30
N SER A 11 -16.84 26.81 -2.30
CA SER A 11 -16.58 25.36 -2.31
C SER A 11 -15.68 24.94 -1.15
N TYR A 12 -14.65 25.73 -0.83
CA TYR A 12 -13.80 25.49 0.34
C TYR A 12 -14.58 25.63 1.64
N GLN A 13 -15.42 26.65 1.75
CA GLN A 13 -16.27 26.86 2.93
C GLN A 13 -17.26 25.71 3.11
N GLU A 14 -17.86 25.20 2.03
CA GLU A 14 -18.78 24.06 2.05
C GLU A 14 -18.09 22.76 2.43
N LEU A 15 -16.91 22.48 1.87
CA LEU A 15 -16.11 21.29 2.21
C LEU A 15 -15.62 21.28 3.66
N VAL A 16 -15.46 22.44 4.29
CA VAL A 16 -15.01 22.55 5.69
C VAL A 16 -16.18 22.54 6.69
N THR A 17 -17.30 23.19 6.37
CA THR A 17 -18.43 23.35 7.31
C THR A 17 -19.55 22.33 7.15
N LYS A 18 -19.68 21.70 5.97
CA LYS A 18 -20.78 20.79 5.64
C LYS A 18 -20.36 19.32 5.51
N VAL A 19 -19.07 19.05 5.69
CA VAL A 19 -18.52 17.69 5.67
C VAL A 19 -17.89 17.40 7.02
N THR A 20 -18.35 16.33 7.66
CA THR A 20 -17.73 15.80 8.87
C THR A 20 -16.39 15.17 8.52
N TRP A 21 -15.32 15.98 8.52
CA TRP A 21 -13.97 15.45 8.51
C TRP A 21 -13.75 14.62 9.78
N PRO A 22 -13.21 13.40 9.67
CA PRO A 22 -12.87 12.63 10.86
C PRO A 22 -11.78 13.39 11.61
N SER A 23 -11.73 13.21 12.93
CA SER A 23 -10.69 13.83 13.73
C SER A 23 -9.31 13.34 13.26
N GLY A 24 -8.28 14.19 13.31
CA GLY A 24 -6.92 13.81 12.86
C GLY A 24 -6.39 12.54 13.54
N LYS A 25 -6.86 12.24 14.77
CA LYS A 25 -6.56 11.01 15.50
C LYS A 25 -7.20 9.77 14.87
N GLU A 26 -8.43 9.86 14.38
CA GLU A 26 -9.09 8.76 13.66
C GLU A 26 -8.48 8.52 12.28
N LEU A 27 -8.05 9.58 11.59
CA LEU A 27 -7.28 9.46 10.34
C LEU A 27 -5.96 8.71 10.56
N GLN A 28 -5.26 9.04 11.66
CA GLN A 28 -4.00 8.40 12.00
C GLN A 28 -4.21 6.93 12.37
N SER A 29 -5.25 6.62 13.15
CA SER A 29 -5.62 5.23 13.48
C SER A 29 -5.91 4.41 12.22
N SER A 30 -6.63 4.98 11.25
CA SER A 30 -6.94 4.31 9.99
C SER A 30 -5.71 4.12 9.11
N SER A 31 -4.82 5.12 9.07
CA SER A 31 -3.56 5.04 8.32
C SER A 31 -2.61 3.99 8.91
N VAL A 32 -2.53 3.89 10.24
CA VAL A 32 -1.71 2.88 10.93
C VAL A 32 -2.23 1.48 10.64
N LEU A 33 -3.54 1.28 10.62
CA LEU A 33 -4.14 0.00 10.24
C LEU A 33 -3.73 -0.44 8.83
N VAL A 34 -3.83 0.48 7.86
CA VAL A 34 -3.44 0.21 6.46
C VAL A 34 -1.94 -0.04 6.33
N PHE A 35 -1.10 0.69 7.07
CA PHE A 35 0.34 0.48 7.11
C PHE A 35 0.73 -0.91 7.64
N VAL A 36 0.06 -1.38 8.69
CA VAL A 36 0.29 -2.74 9.22
C VAL A 36 -0.20 -3.80 8.23
N ALA A 37 -1.33 -3.56 7.58
CA ALA A 37 -1.85 -4.46 6.55
C ALA A 37 -0.90 -4.57 5.34
N SER A 38 -0.35 -3.46 4.86
CA SER A 38 0.60 -3.48 3.74
C SER A 38 1.92 -4.16 4.11
N LEU A 39 2.39 -4.00 5.35
CA LEU A 39 3.56 -4.70 5.87
C LEU A 39 3.34 -6.22 5.88
N MET A 40 2.14 -6.67 6.29
CA MET A 40 1.79 -8.09 6.29
C MET A 40 1.76 -8.67 4.87
N ILE A 41 1.17 -7.95 3.92
CA ILE A 41 1.15 -8.36 2.50
C ILE A 41 2.57 -8.42 1.93
N ALA A 42 3.42 -7.44 2.22
CA ALA A 42 4.82 -7.44 1.81
C ALA A 42 5.58 -8.66 2.37
N GLY A 43 5.31 -9.04 3.62
CA GLY A 43 5.87 -10.26 4.21
C GLY A 43 5.43 -11.54 3.50
N ILE A 44 4.16 -11.64 3.09
CA ILE A 44 3.65 -12.79 2.35
C ILE A 44 4.29 -12.87 0.95
N VAL A 45 4.37 -11.74 0.25
CA VAL A 45 5.02 -11.68 -1.08
C VAL A 45 6.50 -12.04 -0.95
N PHE A 46 7.20 -11.59 0.09
CA PHE A 46 8.58 -11.99 0.35
C PHE A 46 8.75 -13.51 0.52
N VAL A 47 7.82 -14.17 1.22
CA VAL A 47 7.84 -15.64 1.35
C VAL A 47 7.56 -16.32 0.00
N MET A 48 6.61 -15.81 -0.78
CA MET A 48 6.33 -16.34 -2.12
C MET A 48 7.53 -16.18 -3.05
N ASP A 49 8.18 -15.01 -3.05
CA ASP A 49 9.39 -14.75 -3.81
C ASP A 49 10.57 -15.60 -3.33
N TRP A 50 10.66 -15.93 -2.04
CA TRP A 50 11.67 -16.84 -1.53
C TRP A 50 11.43 -18.30 -1.96
N VAL A 51 10.17 -18.74 -2.00
CA VAL A 51 9.78 -20.10 -2.40
C VAL A 51 9.91 -20.32 -3.91
N PHE A 52 9.52 -19.33 -4.71
CA PHE A 52 9.47 -19.42 -6.18
C PHE A 52 10.65 -18.76 -6.90
N GLY A 53 11.25 -17.72 -6.33
CA GLY A 53 12.33 -16.97 -6.94
C GLY A 53 13.63 -17.76 -7.01
N VAL A 54 14.23 -17.79 -8.19
CA VAL A 54 15.63 -18.17 -8.39
C VAL A 54 16.49 -17.20 -7.59
N ASN A 55 16.83 -17.61 -6.37
CA ASN A 55 17.76 -16.87 -5.54
C ASN A 55 19.15 -16.96 -6.19
N ALA A 56 19.93 -15.88 -6.07
CA ALA A 56 21.26 -15.74 -6.66
C ALA A 56 22.14 -16.98 -6.43
N ALA A 57 23.11 -17.20 -7.33
CA ALA A 57 23.89 -18.43 -7.52
C ALA A 57 24.56 -19.07 -6.27
N ASP A 58 24.56 -18.41 -5.12
CA ASP A 58 25.07 -18.88 -3.82
C ASP A 58 23.96 -19.13 -2.76
N SER A 59 22.70 -19.30 -3.17
CA SER A 59 21.58 -19.63 -2.29
C SER A 59 21.48 -21.13 -1.98
N VAL A 60 21.23 -21.47 -0.71
CA VAL A 60 21.06 -22.86 -0.19
C VAL A 60 19.79 -23.53 -0.74
N TRP A 61 18.82 -22.77 -1.28
CA TRP A 61 17.55 -23.28 -1.82
C TRP A 61 17.39 -22.83 -3.28
N SER A 62 17.22 -23.78 -4.21
CA SER A 62 17.09 -23.53 -5.66
C SER A 62 15.67 -23.13 -6.10
N GLY A 63 14.73 -22.99 -5.16
CA GLY A 63 13.33 -22.67 -5.46
C GLY A 63 12.59 -23.84 -6.09
N LEU A 64 11.25 -23.80 -6.09
CA LEU A 64 10.42 -24.78 -6.83
C LEU A 64 10.79 -24.83 -8.33
N VAL A 65 11.25 -23.69 -8.88
CA VAL A 65 11.68 -23.56 -10.27
C VAL A 65 13.00 -24.31 -10.53
N GLY A 66 13.95 -24.32 -9.59
CA GLY A 66 15.19 -25.09 -9.71
C GLY A 66 14.98 -26.60 -9.70
N LEU A 67 13.97 -27.09 -8.96
CA LEU A 67 13.56 -28.49 -9.02
C LEU A 67 12.98 -28.87 -10.39
N ILE A 68 12.17 -27.99 -11.00
CA ILE A 68 11.65 -28.21 -12.35
C ILE A 68 12.79 -28.26 -13.38
N TYR A 69 13.78 -27.36 -13.27
CA TYR A 69 14.95 -27.37 -14.16
C TYR A 69 15.91 -28.56 -13.94
N GLN A 70 15.90 -29.20 -12.77
CA GLN A 70 16.71 -30.40 -12.53
C GLN A 70 16.00 -31.70 -12.95
N VAL A 71 14.66 -31.69 -13.02
CA VAL A 71 13.85 -32.87 -13.38
C VAL A 71 13.58 -32.95 -14.88
N LEU A 72 13.53 -31.82 -15.59
CA LEU A 72 13.38 -31.73 -17.05
C LEU A 72 14.75 -31.70 -17.75
#